data_AF-A0A7V0IT45-F1
#
_entry.id   AF-A0A7V0IT45-F1
#
_cell.length_a   1.000
_cell.length_b   1.000
_cell.length_c   1.000
_cell.angle_alpha   90.00
_cell.angle_beta   90.00
_cell.angle_gamma   90.00
#
_symmetry.space_group_name_H-M   'P 1'
#
loop_
_entity.id
_entity.type
_entity.pdbx_description
1 polymer ?
#
loop_
_entity_poly.entity_id
_entity_poly.type
_entity_poly.pdbx_seq_one_letter_code
_entity_poly.pdbx_strand_id
1 'polypeptide(L)'
;MASLEQVMKEVNKFVDQMIVKLSLDVVANLVQTNPVDTGWSRSNWIPSIGTVATKPFGSKIDVSGTAQQAGSAKLLSYTRDKGTVFIANNVPYIVRLN
;
A
#
# COMPACT_ATOMS: atom_id res chain seq x y z
N MET A 1 -2.37 -6.38 37.69
CA MET A 1 -2.67 -5.24 36.82
C MET A 1 -1.54 -5.12 35.81
N ALA A 2 -1.83 -4.94 34.52
CA ALA A 2 -0.78 -4.73 33.53
C ALA A 2 -0.05 -3.41 33.80
N SER A 3 1.26 -3.35 33.58
CA SER A 3 2.00 -2.09 33.70
C SER A 3 1.60 -1.12 32.58
N LEU A 4 1.78 0.18 32.80
CA LEU A 4 1.55 1.21 31.78
C LEU A 4 2.33 0.89 30.48
N GLU A 5 3.56 0.40 30.62
CA GLU A 5 4.40 -0.01 29.49
C GLU A 5 3.78 -1.15 28.68
N GLN A 6 3.24 -2.17 29.35
CA GLN A 6 2.55 -3.28 28.71
C GLN A 6 1.31 -2.80 27.95
N VAL A 7 0.52 -1.90 28.55
CA VAL A 7 -0.65 -1.30 27.90
C VAL A 7 -0.25 -0.53 26.65
N MET A 8 0.78 0.31 26.73
CA MET A 8 1.25 1.08 25.58
C MET A 8 1.79 0.20 24.45
N LYS A 9 2.48 -0.90 24.79
CA LYS A 9 2.95 -1.87 23.80
C LYS A 9 1.80 -2.51 23.03
N GLU A 10 0.75 -2.93 23.72
CA GLU A 10 -0.42 -3.55 23.07
C GLU A 10 -1.22 -2.54 22.24
N VAL A 11 -1.41 -1.31 22.73
CA VAL A 11 -2.02 -0.21 21.95
C VAL A 11 -1.22 0.06 20.68
N ASN A 12 0.11 0.09 20.79
CA ASN A 12 0.95 0.33 19.62
C ASN A 12 0.84 -0.81 18.60
N LYS A 13 0.90 -2.06 19.06
CA LYS A 13 0.70 -3.22 18.19
C LYS A 13 -0.66 -3.20 17.49
N PHE A 14 -1.72 -2.87 18.22
CA PHE A 14 -3.07 -2.75 17.65
C PHE A 14 -3.14 -1.68 16.56
N VAL A 15 -2.58 -0.49 16.81
CA VAL A 15 -2.55 0.58 15.82
C VAL A 15 -1.75 0.18 14.58
N ASP A 16 -0.61 -0.50 14.74
CA ASP A 16 0.18 -0.97 13.60
C ASP A 16 -0.62 -1.98 12.75
N GLN A 17 -1.34 -2.91 13.38
CA GLN A 17 -2.25 -3.84 12.69
C GLN A 17 -3.39 -3.12 11.97
N MET A 18 -3.96 -2.08 12.56
CA MET A 18 -5.00 -1.26 11.93
C MET A 18 -4.48 -0.52 10.71
N ILE A 19 -3.24 0.01 10.75
CA ILE A 19 -2.61 0.65 9.59
C ILE A 19 -2.41 -0.36 8.46
N VAL A 20 -1.94 -1.57 8.76
CA VAL A 20 -1.79 -2.64 7.76
C VAL A 20 -3.14 -2.95 7.10
N LYS A 21 -4.17 -3.21 7.92
CA LYS A 21 -5.50 -3.52 7.43
C LYS A 21 -6.06 -2.40 6.55
N LEU A 22 -6.06 -1.17 7.04
CA LEU A 22 -6.56 -0.02 6.31
C LEU A 22 -5.81 0.16 4.98
N SER A 23 -4.49 0.02 4.98
CA SER A 23 -3.67 0.18 3.78
C SER A 23 -4.01 -0.88 2.72
N LEU A 24 -4.15 -2.15 3.13
CA LEU A 24 -4.53 -3.24 2.23
C LEU A 24 -5.97 -3.06 1.71
N ASP A 25 -6.90 -2.62 2.56
CA ASP A 25 -8.27 -2.33 2.17
C ASP A 25 -8.32 -1.18 1.14
N VAL A 26 -7.53 -0.12 1.33
CA VAL A 26 -7.42 0.97 0.35
C VAL A 26 -6.87 0.47 -0.98
N VAL A 27 -5.79 -0.34 -0.97
CA VAL A 27 -5.25 -0.94 -2.20
C VAL A 27 -6.30 -1.80 -2.90
N ALA A 28 -7.02 -2.64 -2.15
CA ALA A 28 -8.06 -3.51 -2.70
C ALA A 28 -9.20 -2.70 -3.36
N ASN A 29 -9.68 -1.64 -2.69
CA ASN A 29 -10.72 -0.76 -3.23
C ASN A 29 -10.25 -0.01 -4.48
N LEU A 30 -9.01 0.51 -4.49
CA LEU A 30 -8.43 1.17 -5.65
C LEU A 30 -8.31 0.19 -6.83
N VAL A 31 -7.86 -1.04 -6.59
CA VAL A 31 -7.78 -2.09 -7.62
C VAL A 31 -9.17 -2.46 -8.16
N GLN A 32 -10.16 -2.61 -7.28
CA GLN A 32 -11.52 -3.01 -7.65
C GLN A 32 -12.26 -1.93 -8.45
N THR A 33 -12.09 -0.66 -8.08
CA THR A 33 -12.78 0.48 -8.70
C THR A 33 -12.06 1.04 -9.93
N ASN A 34 -10.77 0.71 -10.12
CA ASN A 34 -9.99 1.21 -11.24
C ASN A 34 -10.50 0.63 -12.58
N PRO A 35 -10.96 1.47 -13.54
CA PRO A 35 -11.38 1.01 -14.86
C PRO A 35 -10.31 0.18 -15.58
N VAL A 36 -10.72 -0.89 -16.26
CA VAL A 36 -9.80 -1.82 -16.91
C VAL A 36 -9.72 -1.52 -18.40
N ASP A 37 -8.62 -0.92 -18.83
CA ASP A 37 -8.18 -0.87 -20.22
C ASP A 37 -7.33 -2.13 -20.51
N THR A 38 -6.01 -2.04 -20.33
CA THR A 38 -5.09 -3.21 -20.43
C THR A 38 -4.81 -3.87 -19.08
N GLY A 39 -5.28 -3.27 -17.98
CA GLY A 39 -4.92 -3.68 -16.61
C GLY A 39 -3.65 -3.02 -16.06
N TRP A 40 -2.90 -2.26 -16.86
CA TRP A 40 -1.66 -1.59 -16.42
C TRP A 40 -1.86 -0.64 -15.24
N SER A 41 -2.84 0.26 -15.31
CA SER A 41 -3.19 1.14 -14.19
C SER A 41 -3.58 0.36 -12.94
N ARG A 42 -4.40 -0.67 -13.10
CA ARG A 42 -4.90 -1.49 -11.98
C ARG A 42 -3.75 -2.19 -11.23
N SER A 43 -2.74 -2.67 -11.96
CA SER A 43 -1.56 -3.31 -11.36
C SER A 43 -0.57 -2.33 -10.74
N ASN A 44 -0.76 -1.02 -10.97
CA ASN A 44 0.17 0.04 -10.57
C ASN A 44 -0.24 0.79 -9.30
N TRP A 45 -1.33 0.41 -8.62
CA TRP A 45 -1.57 0.82 -7.23
C TRP A 45 -0.57 0.12 -6.32
N ILE A 46 0.61 0.71 -6.15
CA ILE A 46 1.77 0.10 -5.48
C ILE A 46 1.87 0.68 -4.06
N PRO A 47 1.61 -0.12 -3.01
CA PRO A 47 1.92 0.27 -1.65
C PRO A 47 3.43 0.22 -1.38
N SER A 48 3.91 1.13 -0.56
CA SER A 48 5.32 1.27 -0.17
C SER A 48 5.44 1.88 1.22
N ILE A 49 6.59 1.68 1.88
CA ILE A 49 6.86 2.16 3.25
C ILE A 49 8.12 3.04 3.19
N GLY A 50 8.05 4.24 3.76
CA GLY A 50 9.16 5.18 3.89
C GLY A 50 9.52 5.92 2.59
N THR A 51 9.41 5.29 1.43
CA THR A 51 9.69 5.90 0.12
C THR A 51 8.60 5.55 -0.89
N VAL A 52 7.99 6.58 -1.47
CA VAL A 52 6.94 6.44 -2.47
C VAL A 52 7.49 5.94 -3.81
N ALA A 53 6.72 5.10 -4.51
CA ALA A 53 7.02 4.78 -5.91
C ALA A 53 6.90 6.04 -6.77
N THR A 54 7.90 6.32 -7.62
CA THR A 54 7.95 7.55 -8.44
C THR A 54 7.80 7.29 -9.94
N LYS A 55 7.70 6.03 -10.35
CA LYS A 55 7.57 5.59 -11.74
C LYS A 55 6.57 4.45 -11.83
N PRO A 56 5.90 4.27 -12.98
CA PRO A 56 5.07 3.11 -13.19
C PRO A 56 5.93 1.85 -13.32
N PHE A 57 5.32 0.71 -13.01
CA PHE A 57 5.89 -0.61 -13.21
C PHE A 57 5.25 -1.28 -14.42
N GLY A 58 6.07 -1.94 -15.25
CA GLY A 58 5.61 -2.53 -16.52
C GLY A 58 5.13 -1.48 -17.53
N SER A 59 4.35 -1.93 -18.51
CA SER A 59 3.78 -1.08 -19.56
C SER A 59 2.38 -1.54 -19.97
N LYS A 60 1.74 -0.84 -20.92
CA LYS A 60 0.44 -1.28 -21.48
C LYS A 60 0.48 -2.67 -22.12
N ILE A 61 1.62 -3.05 -22.69
CA ILE A 61 1.80 -4.33 -23.42
C ILE A 61 2.51 -5.41 -22.58
N ASP A 62 3.12 -5.01 -21.46
CA ASP A 62 3.82 -5.88 -20.52
C ASP A 62 3.33 -5.55 -19.11
N VAL A 63 2.09 -5.95 -18.84
CA VAL A 63 1.42 -5.66 -17.58
C VAL A 63 1.91 -6.62 -16.52
N SER A 64 2.39 -6.08 -15.41
CA SER A 64 2.86 -6.87 -14.27
C SER A 64 2.34 -6.30 -12.96
N GLY A 65 1.89 -7.20 -12.08
CA GLY A 65 1.45 -6.89 -10.72
C GLY A 65 2.52 -7.19 -9.65
N THR A 66 3.74 -7.57 -10.05
CA THR A 66 4.77 -8.01 -9.09
C THR A 66 5.17 -6.91 -8.11
N ALA A 67 5.29 -5.66 -8.57
CA ALA A 67 5.58 -4.53 -7.69
C ALA A 67 4.47 -4.28 -6.66
N GLN A 68 3.20 -4.36 -7.08
CA GLN A 68 2.04 -4.24 -6.19
C GLN A 68 2.02 -5.38 -5.18
N GLN A 69 2.18 -6.64 -5.61
CA GLN A 69 2.21 -7.81 -4.73
C GLN A 69 3.36 -7.73 -3.71
N ALA A 70 4.56 -7.34 -4.16
CA ALA A 70 5.71 -7.14 -3.28
C ALA A 70 5.48 -6.02 -2.27
N GLY A 71 4.85 -4.91 -2.67
CA GLY A 71 4.44 -3.84 -1.78
C GLY A 71 3.44 -4.32 -0.71
N SER A 72 2.40 -5.05 -1.13
CA SER A 72 1.38 -5.58 -0.23
C SER A 72 1.97 -6.59 0.76
N ALA A 73 2.90 -7.43 0.31
CA ALA A 73 3.62 -8.35 1.18
C ALA A 73 4.48 -7.59 2.21
N LYS A 74 5.14 -6.49 1.83
CA LYS A 74 5.91 -5.64 2.76
C LYS A 74 5.02 -5.03 3.84
N LEU A 75 3.79 -4.61 3.50
CA LEU A 75 2.83 -4.08 4.47
C LEU A 75 2.51 -5.06 5.60
N LEU A 76 2.49 -6.37 5.35
CA LEU A 76 2.21 -7.37 6.40
C LEU A 76 3.25 -7.34 7.55
N SER A 77 4.44 -6.80 7.27
CA SER A 77 5.49 -6.62 8.27
C SER A 77 5.57 -5.20 8.82
N TYR A 78 4.64 -4.31 8.48
CA TYR A 78 4.70 -2.90 8.85
C TYR A 78 4.72 -2.70 10.37
N THR A 79 5.55 -1.75 10.78
CA THR A 79 5.62 -1.18 12.10
C THR A 79 5.86 0.32 11.93
N ARG A 80 5.34 1.14 12.83
CA ARG A 80 5.36 2.61 12.65
C ARG A 80 6.75 3.24 12.56
N ASP A 81 7.77 2.58 13.09
CA ASP A 81 9.18 2.99 13.03
C ASP A 81 9.76 2.85 11.61
N LYS A 82 9.11 2.11 10.71
CA LYS A 82 9.52 2.00 9.30
C LYS A 82 9.13 3.22 8.46
N GLY A 83 8.35 4.15 9.02
CA GLY A 83 7.96 5.40 8.36
C GLY A 83 6.58 5.35 7.70
N THR A 84 6.27 6.37 6.91
CA THR A 84 4.93 6.56 6.32
C THR A 84 4.62 5.49 5.27
N VAL A 85 3.36 5.02 5.26
CA VAL A 85 2.82 4.20 4.17
C VAL A 85 2.37 5.10 3.02
N PHE A 86 2.81 4.78 1.81
CA PHE A 86 2.37 5.43 0.58
C PHE A 86 1.67 4.41 -0.31
N ILE A 87 0.60 4.82 -0.98
CA ILE A 87 -0.03 4.07 -2.06
C ILE A 87 -0.03 4.98 -3.27
N ALA A 88 0.73 4.63 -4.30
CA ALA A 88 0.92 5.47 -5.47
C ALA A 88 0.62 4.70 -6.74
N ASN A 89 0.15 5.44 -7.75
CA ASN A 89 0.04 4.99 -9.12
C ASN A 89 0.61 6.10 -10.00
N ASN A 90 1.59 5.76 -10.83
CA ASN A 90 2.33 6.72 -11.65
C ASN A 90 2.20 6.42 -13.15
N VAL A 91 1.17 5.68 -13.56
CA VAL A 91 0.89 5.55 -15.00
C VAL A 91 0.53 6.93 -15.58
N PRO A 92 0.91 7.29 -16.83
CA PRO A 92 0.84 8.67 -17.32
C PRO A 92 -0.55 9.31 -17.35
N TYR A 93 -1.60 8.50 -17.30
CA TYR A 93 -3.00 8.92 -17.43
C TYR A 93 -3.81 8.81 -16.13
N ILE A 94 -3.20 8.42 -15.02
CA ILE A 94 -3.88 8.45 -13.71
C ILE A 94 -3.80 9.87 -13.14
N VAL A 95 -4.92 10.36 -12.62
CA VAL A 95 -4.97 11.65 -11.93
C VAL A 95 -4.65 11.46 -10.45
N ARG A 96 -4.21 12.54 -9.79
CA ARG A 96 -3.98 12.54 -8.34
C ARG A 96 -5.29 12.19 -7.62
N LEU A 97 -5.18 11.31 -6.62
CA LEU A 97 -6.27 11.09 -5.67
C LEU A 97 -6.42 12.36 -4.83
N ASN A 98 -7.58 13.00 -4.96
CA ASN A 98 -8.07 14.23 -4.32
C ASN A 98 -7.17 14.82 -3.22
#